data_AF-A1DN40-F1
#
_entry.id   AF-A1DN40-F1
#
_cell.length_a   1.000
_cell.length_b   1.000
_cell.length_c   1.000
_cell.angle_alpha   90.00
_cell.angle_beta   90.00
_cell.angle_gamma   90.00
#
_symmetry.space_group_name_H-M   'P 1'
#
loop_
_entity.id
_entity.type
_entity.pdbx_description
1 polymer ?
#
loop_
_entity_poly.entity_id
_entity_poly.type
_entity_poly.pdbx_seq_one_letter_code
_entity_poly.pdbx_strand_id
1 'polypeptide(L)'
;MPTRVVGEKLISMYIDVVEKTHHFLDLPVFKQQLLLFWHHPREAEDGWLALLFVIFYLGQEAHRTVACGSTDLLLSVPRTEFLEVSQGFVHRTSFVAHPNLDIIRTLCLMVVAKQMVQMSCSAMDTSWCLTGLILRIAMSMGLHSVQVDDPRLGKAERQTLNVLWTSIMYLNLRQSVLTGMPILLRPRDYTCASPPSINGCPNGALPRLNLGEESETFHVLFGRAVPLAAQLMDLSHDPTRSETYEAIMHYTAETRHLLVHASETLRKSHPTTGEARQAIVLDVLFRRLLLSVHRPFAHDERAPLRYPLSYWTSLDCALAILVHQRDLWGAPADNSPVSRSFARLFWPDFLVAALTLSVYLLRADTPLDPPPSSGYGGMPARATLQDALRSCRDIWQLEKDRNICHSHAFILIDRVVSALEEMGPDSIPALNRAEVESVIDAASTGVH
;
A
#
# COMPACT_ATOMS: atom_id res chain seq x y z
N MET A 1 6.60 -3.85 30.57
CA MET A 1 7.62 -4.43 29.68
C MET A 1 7.42 -5.94 29.62
N PRO A 2 7.41 -6.56 28.43
CA PRO A 2 7.37 -8.01 28.30
C PRO A 2 8.68 -8.66 28.79
N THR A 3 8.66 -9.99 29.00
CA THR A 3 9.91 -10.74 29.21
C THR A 3 10.80 -10.64 27.97
N ARG A 4 12.12 -10.75 28.13
CA ARG A 4 13.07 -10.65 27.00
C ARG A 4 12.74 -11.63 25.87
N VAL A 5 12.42 -12.88 26.21
CA VAL A 5 12.04 -13.92 25.23
C VAL A 5 10.79 -13.52 24.43
N VAL A 6 9.78 -12.98 25.10
CA VAL A 6 8.57 -12.45 24.45
C VAL A 6 8.92 -11.27 23.55
N GLY A 7 9.69 -10.30 24.07
CA GLY A 7 10.09 -9.10 23.33
C GLY A 7 10.87 -9.45 22.06
N GLU A 8 11.85 -10.35 22.14
CA GLU A 8 12.64 -10.80 20.98
C GLU A 8 11.77 -11.51 19.93
N LYS A 9 10.79 -12.33 20.35
CA LYS A 9 9.82 -12.96 19.44
C LYS A 9 8.94 -11.93 18.72
N LEU A 10 8.43 -10.92 19.45
CA LEU A 10 7.63 -9.84 18.85
C LEU A 10 8.46 -9.01 17.86
N ILE A 11 9.71 -8.67 18.20
CA ILE A 11 10.62 -7.95 17.31
C ILE A 11 10.88 -8.75 16.03
N SER A 12 11.11 -10.07 16.14
CA SER A 12 11.29 -10.93 14.96
C SER A 12 10.07 -10.87 14.04
N MET A 13 8.86 -10.98 14.59
CA MET A 13 7.61 -10.90 13.82
C MET A 13 7.45 -9.55 13.12
N TYR A 14 7.77 -8.45 13.80
CA TYR A 14 7.81 -7.12 13.19
C TYR A 14 8.79 -7.05 12.03
N ILE A 15 10.02 -7.56 12.20
CA ILE A 15 11.04 -7.52 11.16
C ILE A 15 10.57 -8.29 9.93
N ASP A 16 9.97 -9.46 10.13
CA ASP A 16 9.52 -10.33 9.06
C ASP A 16 8.36 -9.75 8.25
N VAL A 17 7.46 -8.98 8.87
CA VAL A 17 6.26 -8.45 8.19
C VAL A 17 6.46 -7.02 7.68
N VAL A 18 7.07 -6.14 8.48
CA VAL A 18 7.08 -4.69 8.22
C VAL A 18 8.46 -4.22 7.76
N GLU A 19 9.50 -4.53 8.53
CA GLU A 19 10.84 -3.94 8.33
C GLU A 19 11.46 -4.34 6.99
N LYS A 20 11.38 -5.63 6.63
CA LYS A 20 11.90 -6.14 5.34
C LYS A 20 11.29 -5.48 4.11
N THR A 21 10.17 -4.77 4.26
CA THR A 21 9.53 -4.06 3.15
C THR A 21 9.76 -2.56 3.26
N HIS A 22 9.53 -1.98 4.44
CA HIS A 22 9.51 -0.52 4.62
C HIS A 22 10.85 0.09 5.07
N HIS A 23 11.78 -0.69 5.62
CA HIS A 23 13.14 -0.25 5.98
C HIS A 23 13.18 1.03 6.82
N PHE A 24 12.41 1.12 7.91
CA PHE A 24 12.43 2.30 8.79
C PHE A 24 13.65 2.31 9.72
N LEU A 25 14.21 1.14 10.03
CA LEU A 25 15.28 0.97 11.00
C LEU A 25 16.63 0.72 10.33
N ASP A 26 17.67 1.25 10.96
CA ASP A 26 19.02 0.69 10.81
C ASP A 26 19.10 -0.55 11.72
N LEU A 27 18.84 -1.73 11.14
CA LEU A 27 18.76 -2.98 11.90
C LEU A 27 20.02 -3.29 12.74
N PRO A 28 21.25 -3.14 12.20
CA PRO A 28 22.47 -3.26 13.01
C PRO A 28 22.49 -2.33 14.23
N VAL A 29 22.20 -1.04 14.04
CA VAL A 29 22.19 -0.05 15.14
C VAL A 29 21.09 -0.37 16.15
N PHE A 30 19.89 -0.68 15.68
CA PHE A 30 18.75 -1.02 16.54
C PHE A 30 19.06 -2.25 17.42
N LYS A 31 19.70 -3.29 16.86
CA LYS A 31 20.09 -4.48 17.64
C LYS A 31 21.10 -4.15 18.73
N GLN A 32 22.06 -3.25 18.47
CA GLN A 32 23.01 -2.80 19.49
C GLN A 32 22.31 -2.02 20.61
N GLN A 33 21.43 -1.08 20.26
CA GLN A 33 20.63 -0.33 21.24
C GLN A 33 19.75 -1.26 22.08
N LEU A 34 19.15 -2.27 21.45
CA LEU A 34 18.31 -3.27 22.13
C LEU A 34 19.13 -4.08 23.15
N LEU A 35 20.35 -4.49 22.81
CA LEU A 35 21.24 -5.19 23.75
C LEU A 35 21.57 -4.32 24.95
N LEU A 36 21.93 -3.04 24.72
CA LEU A 36 22.21 -2.08 25.79
C LEU A 36 20.99 -1.88 26.69
N PHE A 37 19.80 -1.73 26.11
CA PHE A 37 18.56 -1.61 26.86
C PHE A 37 18.29 -2.80 27.78
N TRP A 38 18.53 -4.03 27.32
CA TRP A 38 18.33 -5.21 28.16
C TRP A 38 19.26 -5.26 29.38
N HIS A 39 20.44 -4.64 29.29
CA HIS A 39 21.36 -4.49 30.42
C HIS A 39 21.02 -3.27 31.29
N HIS A 40 20.59 -2.16 30.69
CA HIS A 40 20.40 -0.87 31.33
C HIS A 40 19.02 -0.25 31.03
N PRO A 41 17.90 -0.87 31.43
CA PRO A 41 16.57 -0.46 30.98
C PRO A 41 16.10 0.91 31.50
N ARG A 42 16.74 1.44 32.55
CA ARG A 42 16.40 2.75 33.15
C ARG A 42 17.04 3.93 32.41
N GLU A 43 18.01 3.66 31.55
CA GLU A 43 18.77 4.69 30.82
C GLU A 43 18.17 4.98 29.43
N ALA A 44 17.14 4.23 29.03
CA ALA A 44 16.51 4.41 27.72
C ALA A 44 15.71 5.70 27.63
N GLU A 45 15.94 6.43 26.55
CA GLU A 45 15.21 7.66 26.24
C GLU A 45 13.77 7.39 25.83
N ASP A 46 12.87 8.34 26.13
CA ASP A 46 11.45 8.24 25.80
C ASP A 46 11.21 7.98 24.29
N GLY A 47 11.99 8.61 23.40
CA GLY A 47 11.84 8.40 21.96
C GLY A 47 12.15 6.98 21.50
N TRP A 48 13.20 6.39 22.06
CA TRP A 48 13.57 5.00 21.79
C TRP A 48 12.57 4.01 22.39
N LEU A 49 12.08 4.29 23.61
CA LEU A 49 11.02 3.49 24.23
C LEU A 49 9.73 3.54 23.40
N ALA A 50 9.35 4.72 22.90
CA ALA A 50 8.21 4.87 22.01
C ALA A 50 8.35 3.97 20.77
N LEU A 51 9.54 3.94 20.16
CA LEU A 51 9.86 3.10 19.01
C LEU A 51 9.77 1.60 19.34
N LEU A 52 10.38 1.17 20.44
CA LEU A 52 10.36 -0.22 20.87
C LEU A 52 8.92 -0.72 21.12
N PHE A 53 8.09 0.09 21.78
CA PHE A 53 6.72 -0.30 22.09
C PHE A 53 5.81 -0.38 20.85
N VAL A 54 5.97 0.49 19.84
CA VAL A 54 5.21 0.34 18.59
C VAL A 54 5.68 -0.89 17.79
N ILE A 55 6.97 -1.24 17.88
CA ILE A 55 7.51 -2.50 17.32
C ILE A 55 6.88 -3.71 18.01
N PHE A 56 6.76 -3.71 19.34
CA PHE A 56 6.06 -4.78 20.06
C PHE A 56 4.60 -4.89 19.65
N TYR A 57 3.89 -3.77 19.50
CA TYR A 57 2.51 -3.76 19.03
C TYR A 57 2.38 -4.41 17.64
N LEU A 58 3.19 -3.98 16.66
CA LEU A 58 3.18 -4.52 15.31
C LEU A 58 3.56 -6.01 15.28
N GLY A 59 4.54 -6.41 16.09
CA GLY A 59 4.91 -7.81 16.29
C GLY A 59 3.77 -8.66 16.85
N GLN A 60 2.98 -8.08 17.77
CA GLN A 60 1.82 -8.76 18.37
C GLN A 60 0.70 -8.93 17.35
N GLU A 61 0.47 -7.92 16.51
CA GLU A 61 -0.52 -7.98 15.42
C GLU A 61 -0.14 -8.98 14.32
N ALA A 62 1.15 -9.06 13.98
CA ALA A 62 1.68 -10.10 13.11
C ALA A 62 1.48 -11.50 13.73
N HIS A 63 1.77 -11.65 15.02
CA HIS A 63 1.62 -12.91 15.74
C HIS A 63 0.16 -13.40 15.83
N ARG A 64 -0.81 -12.48 16.02
CA ARG A 64 -2.26 -12.83 16.04
C ARG A 64 -2.74 -13.48 14.75
N THR A 65 -2.10 -13.19 13.62
CA THR A 65 -2.37 -13.86 12.34
C THR A 65 -1.91 -15.32 12.32
N VAL A 66 -0.88 -15.64 13.10
CA VAL A 66 -0.23 -16.96 13.18
C VAL A 66 -0.97 -17.87 14.17
N ALA A 67 -1.38 -17.33 15.33
CA ALA A 67 -1.76 -18.11 16.50
C ALA A 67 -3.25 -18.52 16.55
N CYS A 68 -3.92 -18.72 15.41
CA CYS A 68 -5.34 -19.08 15.38
C CYS A 68 -5.58 -20.40 16.15
N GLY A 69 -6.01 -20.31 17.41
CA GLY A 69 -6.41 -21.44 18.25
C GLY A 69 -5.51 -21.81 19.45
N SER A 70 -4.39 -21.13 19.72
CA SER A 70 -3.53 -21.46 20.88
C SER A 70 -3.56 -20.41 21.99
N THR A 71 -3.58 -20.86 23.23
CA THR A 71 -3.45 -20.03 24.45
C THR A 71 -2.00 -19.58 24.61
N ASP A 72 -1.51 -18.71 23.71
CA ASP A 72 -0.15 -18.16 23.78
C ASP A 72 -0.11 -17.01 24.80
N LEU A 73 0.92 -17.01 25.67
CA LEU A 73 1.22 -15.94 26.61
C LEU A 73 1.35 -14.57 25.91
N LEU A 74 1.71 -14.55 24.62
CA LEU A 74 1.74 -13.33 23.79
C LEU A 74 0.37 -12.65 23.60
N LEU A 75 -0.71 -13.42 23.73
CA LEU A 75 -2.09 -12.93 23.62
C LEU A 75 -2.67 -12.49 24.97
N SER A 76 -1.95 -12.71 26.07
CA SER A 76 -2.39 -12.29 27.41
C SER A 76 -2.35 -10.78 27.62
N VAL A 77 -1.49 -10.07 26.88
CA VAL A 77 -1.41 -8.61 26.88
C VAL A 77 -2.55 -8.03 26.04
N PRO A 78 -3.40 -7.14 26.59
CA PRO A 78 -4.41 -6.41 25.84
C PRO A 78 -3.88 -5.86 24.52
N ARG A 79 -4.69 -5.99 23.46
CA ARG A 79 -4.28 -5.66 22.08
C ARG A 79 -3.72 -4.25 21.92
N THR A 80 -4.26 -3.27 22.65
CA THR A 80 -3.91 -1.87 22.51
C THR A 80 -2.80 -1.41 23.45
N GLU A 81 -2.43 -2.21 24.45
CA GLU A 81 -1.56 -1.76 25.55
C GLU A 81 -0.20 -1.27 25.05
N PHE A 82 0.48 -2.03 24.18
CA PHE A 82 1.77 -1.61 23.64
C PHE A 82 1.68 -0.32 22.80
N LEU A 83 0.58 -0.12 22.06
CA LEU A 83 0.37 1.10 21.29
C LEU A 83 0.09 2.30 22.20
N GLU A 84 -0.73 2.12 23.24
CA GLU A 84 -1.04 3.16 24.23
C GLU A 84 0.23 3.58 25.00
N VAL A 85 1.07 2.61 25.38
CA VAL A 85 2.36 2.90 26.03
C VAL A 85 3.30 3.64 25.10
N SER A 86 3.41 3.22 23.83
CA SER A 86 4.20 3.93 22.82
C SER A 86 3.73 5.38 22.66
N GLN A 87 2.42 5.60 22.54
CA GLN A 87 1.83 6.95 22.50
C GLN A 87 2.17 7.74 23.76
N GLY A 88 2.09 7.14 24.95
CA GLY A 88 2.46 7.78 26.20
C GLY A 88 3.90 8.31 26.20
N PHE A 89 4.84 7.55 25.63
CA PHE A 89 6.22 8.01 25.46
C PHE A 89 6.36 9.12 24.41
N VAL A 90 5.67 9.03 23.26
CA VAL A 90 5.63 10.13 22.27
C VAL A 90 5.16 11.44 22.91
N HIS A 91 4.10 11.40 23.73
CA HIS A 91 3.56 12.60 24.40
C HIS A 91 4.52 13.25 25.40
N ARG A 92 5.49 12.49 25.95
CA ARG A 92 6.52 13.03 26.83
C ARG A 92 7.65 13.72 26.07
N THR A 93 7.78 13.43 24.77
CA THR A 93 8.77 14.08 23.92
C THR A 93 8.27 15.42 23.38
N SER A 94 9.18 16.38 23.22
CA SER A 94 8.90 17.64 22.53
C SER A 94 9.08 17.48 21.01
N PHE A 95 8.48 16.45 20.41
CA PHE A 95 8.84 15.99 19.06
C PHE A 95 8.64 17.00 17.92
N VAL A 96 7.79 18.01 18.13
CA VAL A 96 7.60 19.10 17.14
C VAL A 96 8.74 20.14 17.23
N ALA A 97 9.25 20.41 18.44
CA ALA A 97 10.30 21.40 18.64
C ALA A 97 11.71 20.79 18.58
N HIS A 98 11.84 19.54 19.03
CA HIS A 98 13.10 18.79 19.12
C HIS A 98 12.91 17.40 18.49
N PRO A 99 12.73 17.33 17.17
CA PRO A 99 12.51 16.06 16.50
C PRO A 99 13.79 15.22 16.50
N ASN A 100 13.63 13.90 16.62
CA ASN A 100 14.71 12.92 16.46
C ASN A 100 14.24 11.77 15.57
N LEU A 101 15.21 10.95 15.13
CA LEU A 101 14.93 9.86 14.18
C LEU A 101 14.02 8.79 14.78
N ASP A 102 14.14 8.50 16.08
CA ASP A 102 13.34 7.45 16.73
C ASP A 102 11.87 7.85 16.81
N ILE A 103 11.56 9.12 17.06
CA ILE A 103 10.19 9.61 17.00
C ILE A 103 9.64 9.61 15.57
N ILE A 104 10.41 10.06 14.57
CA ILE A 104 9.95 9.97 13.16
C ILE A 104 9.61 8.53 12.80
N ARG A 105 10.50 7.57 13.12
CA ARG A 105 10.28 6.13 12.89
C ARG A 105 9.04 5.65 13.63
N THR A 106 8.88 6.05 14.88
CA THR A 106 7.71 5.71 15.71
C THR A 106 6.41 6.18 15.05
N LEU A 107 6.35 7.45 14.63
CA LEU A 107 5.17 8.01 13.98
C LEU A 107 4.87 7.31 12.64
N CYS A 108 5.89 6.97 11.86
CA CYS A 108 5.73 6.17 10.63
C CYS A 108 5.12 4.80 10.94
N LEU A 109 5.65 4.11 11.96
CA LEU A 109 5.16 2.80 12.38
C LEU A 109 3.76 2.85 12.97
N MET A 110 3.37 3.97 13.60
CA MET A 110 1.98 4.19 14.02
C MET A 110 1.03 4.32 12.83
N VAL A 111 1.46 4.91 11.71
CA VAL A 111 0.67 4.92 10.45
C VAL A 111 0.52 3.49 9.91
N VAL A 112 1.61 2.71 9.87
CA VAL A 112 1.56 1.30 9.44
C VAL A 112 0.65 0.46 10.35
N ALA A 113 0.73 0.67 11.67
CA ALA A 113 -0.12 0.03 12.66
C ALA A 113 -1.61 0.28 12.40
N LYS A 114 -1.98 1.53 12.08
CA LYS A 114 -3.36 1.86 11.68
C LYS A 114 -3.75 1.12 10.39
N GLN A 115 -2.88 1.10 9.38
CA GLN A 115 -3.14 0.44 8.10
C GLN A 115 -3.35 -1.08 8.22
N MET A 116 -2.62 -1.76 9.12
CA MET A 116 -2.76 -3.22 9.32
C MET A 116 -4.02 -3.62 10.11
N VAL A 117 -4.53 -2.74 10.97
CA VAL A 117 -5.53 -3.09 11.99
C VAL A 117 -6.88 -2.42 11.78
N GLN A 118 -6.89 -1.18 11.31
CA GLN A 118 -8.06 -0.33 11.23
C GLN A 118 -8.41 -0.05 9.77
N MET A 119 -9.15 -0.96 9.14
CA MET A 119 -10.01 -0.55 8.04
C MET A 119 -11.20 0.18 8.66
N SER A 120 -11.08 1.47 8.94
CA SER A 120 -12.22 2.29 9.35
C SER A 120 -12.07 3.67 8.73
N CYS A 121 -13.19 4.25 8.28
CA CYS A 121 -13.18 5.56 7.61
C CYS A 121 -12.47 6.63 8.47
N SER A 122 -12.75 6.66 9.78
CA SER A 122 -12.11 7.61 10.71
C SER A 122 -10.60 7.41 10.86
N ALA A 123 -10.10 6.18 10.79
CA ALA A 123 -8.67 5.89 10.85
C ALA A 123 -7.94 6.30 9.55
N MET A 124 -8.59 6.17 8.39
CA MET A 124 -8.03 6.58 7.11
C MET A 124 -7.93 8.10 7.00
N ASP A 125 -8.96 8.83 7.44
CA ASP A 125 -8.98 10.30 7.38
C ASP A 125 -7.92 10.92 8.28
N THR A 126 -7.75 10.41 9.51
CA THR A 126 -6.73 10.91 10.44
C THR A 126 -5.30 10.57 10.03
N SER A 127 -5.11 9.52 9.23
CA SER A 127 -3.78 9.08 8.81
C SER A 127 -3.16 10.00 7.75
N TRP A 128 -3.97 10.66 6.91
CA TRP A 128 -3.43 11.65 5.94
C TRP A 128 -2.80 12.86 6.63
N CYS A 129 -3.47 13.43 7.63
CA CYS A 129 -2.92 14.52 8.42
C CYS A 129 -1.65 14.12 9.17
N LEU A 130 -1.64 12.92 9.79
CA LEU A 130 -0.47 12.42 10.51
C LEU A 130 0.73 12.24 9.56
N THR A 131 0.53 11.65 8.39
CA THR A 131 1.62 11.49 7.41
C THR A 131 2.12 12.84 6.89
N GLY A 132 1.23 13.82 6.71
CA GLY A 132 1.63 15.20 6.40
C GLY A 132 2.45 15.87 7.52
N LEU A 133 2.14 15.60 8.79
CA LEU A 133 2.95 16.06 9.93
C LEU A 133 4.34 15.42 9.93
N ILE A 134 4.41 14.09 9.75
CA ILE A 134 5.67 13.33 9.66
C ILE A 134 6.56 13.92 8.56
N LEU A 135 5.99 14.18 7.38
CA LEU A 135 6.70 14.75 6.25
C LEU A 135 7.33 16.11 6.59
N ARG A 136 6.58 17.01 7.24
CA ARG A 136 7.08 18.33 7.65
C ARG A 136 8.17 18.24 8.71
N ILE A 137 8.03 17.33 9.66
CA ILE A 137 9.06 17.09 10.69
C ILE A 137 10.34 16.57 10.02
N ALA A 138 10.23 15.59 9.11
CA ALA A 138 11.35 15.07 8.34
C ALA A 138 12.04 16.16 7.51
N MET A 139 11.27 17.06 6.90
CA MET A 139 11.82 18.21 6.19
C MET A 139 12.55 19.18 7.12
N SER A 140 12.01 19.47 8.32
CA SER A 140 12.65 20.34 9.30
C SER A 140 13.98 19.78 9.82
N MET A 141 14.12 18.45 9.83
CA MET A 141 15.36 17.75 10.13
C MET A 141 16.32 17.64 8.92
N GLY A 142 15.94 18.17 7.75
CA GLY A 142 16.77 18.16 6.54
C GLY A 142 16.76 16.85 5.73
N LEU A 143 15.92 15.87 6.07
CA LEU A 143 15.93 14.53 5.42
C LEU A 143 15.72 14.61 3.90
N HIS A 144 14.85 15.52 3.45
CA HIS A 144 14.59 15.79 2.03
C HIS A 144 15.80 16.28 1.23
N SER A 145 16.80 16.85 1.91
CA SER A 145 18.02 17.42 1.31
C SER A 145 19.27 16.56 1.51
N VAL A 146 19.17 15.40 2.18
CA VAL A 146 20.31 14.50 2.47
C VAL A 146 21.00 13.97 1.19
N GLN A 147 20.32 14.09 0.04
CA GLN A 147 20.87 13.78 -1.28
C GLN A 147 21.87 14.82 -1.81
N VAL A 148 21.90 16.02 -1.23
CA VAL A 148 22.93 17.02 -1.50
C VAL A 148 24.17 16.60 -0.72
N ASP A 149 25.31 16.47 -1.38
CA ASP A 149 26.59 16.01 -0.82
C ASP A 149 27.03 16.82 0.43
N ASP A 150 26.46 16.54 1.61
CA ASP A 150 27.00 17.05 2.86
C ASP A 150 28.30 16.28 3.16
N PRO A 151 29.48 16.93 3.06
CA PRO A 151 30.76 16.25 3.23
C PRO A 151 31.00 15.76 4.66
N ARG A 152 30.14 16.12 5.62
CA ARG A 152 30.25 15.70 7.03
C ARG A 152 29.57 14.37 7.32
N LEU A 153 28.67 13.90 6.44
CA LEU A 153 27.93 12.64 6.61
C LEU A 153 28.68 11.50 5.92
N GLY A 154 28.91 10.40 6.64
CA GLY A 154 29.49 9.19 6.06
C GLY A 154 28.55 8.53 5.03
N LYS A 155 29.11 7.78 4.05
CA LYS A 155 28.31 7.14 2.98
C LYS A 155 27.19 6.23 3.53
N ALA A 156 27.50 5.44 4.57
CA ALA A 156 26.53 4.52 5.18
C ALA A 156 25.37 5.27 5.88
N GLU A 157 25.69 6.31 6.63
CA GLU A 157 24.69 7.13 7.33
C GLU A 157 23.77 7.85 6.34
N ARG A 158 24.35 8.41 5.27
CA ARG A 158 23.60 9.03 4.18
C ARG A 158 22.63 8.05 3.52
N GLN A 159 23.07 6.81 3.29
CA GLN A 159 22.22 5.77 2.74
C GLN A 159 21.02 5.46 3.65
N THR A 160 21.25 5.27 4.96
CA THR A 160 20.18 5.01 5.94
C THR A 160 19.15 6.15 5.98
N LEU A 161 19.60 7.41 5.93
CA LEU A 161 18.72 8.57 5.92
C LEU A 161 17.93 8.70 4.61
N ASN A 162 18.55 8.41 3.46
CA ASN A 162 17.87 8.38 2.16
C ASN A 162 16.79 7.30 2.09
N VAL A 163 17.07 6.12 2.67
CA VAL A 163 16.11 5.03 2.80
C VAL A 163 14.91 5.45 3.65
N LEU A 164 15.16 6.09 4.80
CA LEU A 164 14.08 6.60 5.65
C LEU A 164 13.24 7.68 4.95
N TRP A 165 13.89 8.64 4.28
CA TRP A 165 13.19 9.66 3.49
C TRP A 165 12.29 9.04 2.42
N THR A 166 12.82 8.09 1.65
CA THR A 166 12.08 7.39 0.60
C THR A 166 10.87 6.64 1.17
N SER A 167 11.00 6.09 2.37
CA SER A 167 9.93 5.36 3.05
C SER A 167 8.83 6.28 3.58
N ILE A 168 9.19 7.48 4.06
CA ILE A 168 8.24 8.54 4.41
C ILE A 168 7.47 9.02 3.17
N MET A 169 8.19 9.21 2.05
CA MET A 169 7.60 9.56 0.76
C MET A 169 6.60 8.51 0.28
N TYR A 170 6.95 7.23 0.42
CA TYR A 170 6.03 6.14 0.14
C TYR A 170 4.75 6.20 0.99
N LEU A 171 4.87 6.38 2.30
CA LEU A 171 3.70 6.53 3.18
C LEU A 171 2.82 7.71 2.77
N ASN A 172 3.42 8.85 2.42
CA ASN A 172 2.69 10.05 2.00
C ASN A 172 1.92 9.80 0.70
N LEU A 173 2.60 9.31 -0.33
CA LEU A 173 1.97 9.01 -1.61
C LEU A 173 0.86 7.96 -1.45
N ARG A 174 1.13 6.88 -0.71
CA ARG A 174 0.14 5.85 -0.44
C ARG A 174 -1.11 6.42 0.24
N GLN A 175 -0.93 7.28 1.24
CA GLN A 175 -2.05 7.85 1.96
C GLN A 175 -2.88 8.80 1.06
N SER A 176 -2.22 9.59 0.23
CA SER A 176 -2.86 10.40 -0.81
C SER A 176 -3.68 9.57 -1.79
N VAL A 177 -3.17 8.43 -2.25
CA VAL A 177 -3.91 7.48 -3.11
C VAL A 177 -5.14 6.90 -2.41
N LEU A 178 -5.01 6.56 -1.12
CA LEU A 178 -6.10 5.97 -0.34
C LEU A 178 -7.24 6.95 -0.08
N THR A 179 -6.92 8.22 0.20
CA THR A 179 -7.91 9.25 0.56
C THR A 179 -8.34 10.12 -0.62
N GLY A 180 -7.71 9.98 -1.79
CA GLY A 180 -7.92 10.88 -2.93
C GLY A 180 -7.47 12.31 -2.66
N MET A 181 -6.52 12.50 -1.74
CA MET A 181 -6.01 13.83 -1.36
C MET A 181 -4.69 14.11 -2.08
N PRO A 182 -4.33 15.38 -2.34
CA PRO A 182 -3.06 15.72 -2.99
C PRO A 182 -1.85 15.33 -2.13
N ILE A 183 -0.70 15.13 -2.78
CA ILE A 183 0.57 14.79 -2.10
C ILE A 183 1.21 16.00 -1.39
N LEU A 184 0.85 17.23 -1.81
CA LEU A 184 1.34 18.50 -1.25
C LEU A 184 2.88 18.64 -1.23
N LEU A 185 3.53 18.20 -2.31
CA LEU A 185 4.97 18.30 -2.51
C LEU A 185 5.30 19.04 -3.79
N ARG A 186 6.40 19.79 -3.80
CA ARG A 186 6.90 20.43 -5.01
C ARG A 186 7.80 19.44 -5.75
N PRO A 187 7.95 19.56 -7.08
CA PRO A 187 8.86 18.71 -7.86
C PRO A 187 10.24 18.56 -7.23
N ARG A 188 10.87 19.67 -6.84
CA ARG A 188 12.20 19.68 -6.18
C ARG A 188 12.29 18.88 -4.87
N ASP A 189 11.17 18.63 -4.20
CA ASP A 189 11.15 17.93 -2.92
C ASP A 189 11.24 16.39 -3.12
N TYR A 190 11.00 15.89 -4.34
CA TYR A 190 11.08 14.46 -4.68
C TYR A 190 11.88 14.13 -5.94
N THR A 191 12.22 15.11 -6.78
CA THR A 191 13.11 14.90 -7.93
C THR A 191 14.56 14.99 -7.46
N CYS A 192 15.34 13.93 -7.68
CA CYS A 192 16.80 13.95 -7.51
C CYS A 192 17.54 14.81 -8.55
N ALA A 193 16.88 15.80 -9.16
CA ALA A 193 17.56 16.74 -10.04
C ALA A 193 18.32 17.74 -9.17
N SER A 194 19.64 17.83 -9.34
CA SER A 194 20.34 19.08 -9.03
C SER A 194 19.53 20.25 -9.61
N PRO A 195 19.43 21.41 -8.92
CA PRO A 195 18.70 22.56 -9.44
C PRO A 195 19.13 22.82 -10.88
N PRO A 196 18.18 23.09 -11.81
CA PRO A 196 18.52 23.28 -13.22
C PRO A 196 19.62 24.33 -13.29
N SER A 197 20.76 23.96 -13.87
CA SER A 197 21.78 24.95 -14.19
C SER A 197 21.09 26.00 -15.05
N ILE A 198 21.43 27.27 -14.83
CA ILE A 198 20.80 28.48 -15.39
C ILE A 198 20.92 28.56 -16.94
N ASN A 199 21.34 27.49 -17.61
CA ASN A 199 21.49 27.40 -19.04
C ASN A 199 20.35 26.56 -19.64
N GLY A 200 19.32 27.25 -20.12
CA GLY A 200 18.05 26.69 -20.56
C GLY A 200 18.15 25.64 -21.66
N CYS A 201 17.78 24.40 -21.32
CA CYS A 201 17.37 23.37 -22.28
C CYS A 201 15.95 22.92 -21.94
N PRO A 202 14.95 23.21 -22.79
CA PRO A 202 13.58 22.78 -22.61
C PRO A 202 13.40 21.43 -23.30
N ASN A 203 13.68 20.32 -22.63
CA ASN A 203 13.21 18.99 -23.07
C ASN A 203 13.07 18.10 -21.83
N GLY A 204 11.83 17.71 -21.52
CA GLY A 204 11.41 16.99 -20.31
C GLY A 204 11.84 15.52 -20.26
N ALA A 205 13.14 15.26 -20.27
CA ALA A 205 13.66 13.96 -19.90
C ALA A 205 13.93 13.91 -18.39
N LEU A 206 13.44 12.86 -17.72
CA LEU A 206 13.79 12.54 -16.34
C LEU A 206 15.33 12.56 -16.19
N PRO A 207 15.89 13.22 -15.16
CA PRO A 207 17.33 13.27 -14.98
C PRO A 207 17.86 11.85 -14.77
N ARG A 208 18.71 11.38 -15.69
CA ARG A 208 19.51 10.17 -15.49
C ARG A 208 20.53 10.49 -14.41
N LEU A 209 20.23 10.07 -13.18
CA LEU A 209 21.24 10.00 -12.13
C LEU A 209 22.29 8.98 -12.57
N ASN A 210 23.46 9.48 -12.98
CA ASN A 210 24.63 8.64 -13.18
C ASN A 210 25.15 8.23 -11.79
N LEU A 211 24.72 7.07 -11.30
CA LEU A 211 25.34 6.38 -10.18
C LEU A 211 25.92 5.07 -10.74
N GLY A 212 27.24 4.98 -10.78
CA GLY A 212 27.94 3.77 -11.25
C GLY A 212 27.58 2.56 -10.41
N GLU A 213 27.36 1.41 -11.06
CA GLU A 213 27.35 0.05 -10.49
C GLU A 213 26.64 -0.14 -9.13
N GLU A 214 25.62 0.65 -8.79
CA GLU A 214 24.80 0.41 -7.60
C GLU A 214 23.66 -0.55 -7.96
N SER A 215 23.55 -1.65 -7.20
CA SER A 215 22.45 -2.60 -7.31
C SER A 215 21.11 -1.85 -7.22
N GLU A 216 20.24 -2.01 -8.21
CA GLU A 216 18.94 -1.35 -8.23
C GLU A 216 18.06 -1.86 -7.06
N THR A 217 18.00 -1.08 -5.99
CA THR A 217 17.14 -1.37 -4.83
C THR A 217 15.73 -0.78 -5.01
N PHE A 218 14.77 -1.26 -4.21
CA PHE A 218 13.42 -0.68 -4.17
C PHE A 218 13.42 0.84 -3.96
N HIS A 219 14.27 1.36 -3.07
CA HIS A 219 14.28 2.80 -2.78
C HIS A 219 14.74 3.65 -3.97
N VAL A 220 15.70 3.13 -4.77
CA VAL A 220 16.14 3.78 -6.01
C VAL A 220 15.04 3.74 -7.06
N LEU A 221 14.39 2.59 -7.24
CA LEU A 221 13.27 2.43 -8.18
C LEU A 221 12.09 3.31 -7.79
N PHE A 222 11.71 3.32 -6.51
CA PHE A 222 10.61 4.12 -6.00
C PHE A 222 10.91 5.62 -6.12
N GLY A 223 12.13 6.06 -5.80
CA GLY A 223 12.55 7.46 -6.00
C GLY A 223 12.37 7.93 -7.44
N ARG A 224 12.72 7.08 -8.42
CA ARG A 224 12.49 7.36 -9.87
C ARG A 224 11.01 7.34 -10.26
N ALA A 225 10.18 6.63 -9.51
CA ALA A 225 8.76 6.46 -9.76
C ALA A 225 7.91 7.62 -9.18
N VAL A 226 8.39 8.34 -8.16
CA VAL A 226 7.63 9.42 -7.51
C VAL A 226 7.14 10.50 -8.49
N PRO A 227 7.96 11.00 -9.44
CA PRO A 227 7.48 12.00 -10.41
C PRO A 227 6.29 11.50 -11.24
N LEU A 228 6.33 10.25 -11.70
CA LEU A 228 5.24 9.63 -12.44
C LEU A 228 3.98 9.53 -11.59
N ALA A 229 4.11 9.10 -10.34
CA ALA A 229 2.99 9.02 -9.41
C ALA A 229 2.37 10.40 -9.12
N ALA A 230 3.19 11.44 -8.97
CA ALA A 230 2.72 12.81 -8.78
C ALA A 230 1.90 13.30 -9.99
N GLN A 231 2.39 13.07 -11.22
CA GLN A 231 1.64 13.43 -12.44
C GLN A 231 0.30 12.70 -12.53
N LEU A 232 0.26 11.40 -12.24
CA LEU A 232 -0.98 10.62 -12.21
C LEU A 232 -1.97 11.12 -11.14
N MET A 233 -1.47 11.48 -9.95
CA MET A 233 -2.29 12.08 -8.90
C MET A 233 -2.89 13.41 -9.34
N ASP A 234 -2.10 14.29 -9.96
CA ASP A 234 -2.58 15.59 -10.45
C ASP A 234 -3.68 15.43 -11.51
N LEU A 235 -3.49 14.50 -12.46
CA LEU A 235 -4.49 14.18 -13.49
C LEU A 235 -5.79 13.62 -12.91
N SER A 236 -5.74 12.93 -11.76
CA SER A 236 -6.96 12.39 -11.12
C SER A 236 -7.86 13.46 -10.51
N HIS A 237 -7.33 14.67 -10.23
CA HIS A 237 -8.08 15.77 -9.63
C HIS A 237 -8.74 16.72 -10.65
N ASP A 238 -8.38 16.65 -11.95
CA ASP A 238 -9.01 17.45 -13.02
C ASP A 238 -9.29 16.60 -14.29
N PRO A 239 -10.39 15.83 -14.29
CA PRO A 239 -10.74 14.94 -15.39
C PRO A 239 -11.40 15.65 -16.58
N THR A 240 -11.60 16.98 -16.53
CA THR A 240 -12.50 17.69 -17.46
C THR A 240 -11.82 18.18 -18.75
N ARG A 241 -10.49 18.13 -18.84
CA ARG A 241 -9.75 18.64 -19.99
C ARG A 241 -9.58 17.57 -21.06
N SER A 242 -9.83 17.90 -22.32
CA SER A 242 -9.62 16.96 -23.43
C SER A 242 -8.17 16.48 -23.54
N GLU A 243 -7.21 17.33 -23.16
CA GLU A 243 -5.77 17.03 -23.08
C GLU A 243 -5.44 15.99 -21.99
N THR A 244 -6.32 15.82 -20.99
CA THR A 244 -6.13 14.89 -19.87
C THR A 244 -6.11 13.44 -20.35
N TYR A 245 -6.95 13.06 -21.31
CA TYR A 245 -7.01 11.66 -21.76
C TYR A 245 -5.71 11.21 -22.44
N GLU A 246 -5.14 12.03 -23.32
CA GLU A 246 -3.87 11.72 -23.98
C GLU A 246 -2.71 11.62 -22.98
N ALA A 247 -2.65 12.55 -22.02
CA ALA A 247 -1.67 12.49 -20.93
C ALA A 247 -1.81 11.22 -20.09
N ILE A 248 -3.05 10.82 -19.77
CA ILE A 248 -3.33 9.55 -19.07
C ILE A 248 -2.81 8.37 -19.88
N MET A 249 -3.05 8.31 -21.19
CA MET A 249 -2.55 7.24 -22.05
C MET A 249 -1.02 7.14 -21.99
N HIS A 250 -0.34 8.28 -22.09
CA HIS A 250 1.11 8.37 -22.02
C HIS A 250 1.66 7.85 -20.67
N TYR A 251 1.17 8.39 -19.55
CA TYR A 251 1.64 7.96 -18.22
C TYR A 251 1.23 6.53 -17.86
N THR A 252 0.16 6.00 -18.46
CA THR A 252 -0.20 4.58 -18.34
C THR A 252 0.87 3.69 -18.98
N ALA A 253 1.37 4.07 -20.16
CA ALA A 253 2.43 3.33 -20.83
C ALA A 253 3.74 3.35 -20.01
N GLU A 254 4.11 4.53 -19.48
CA GLU A 254 5.27 4.66 -18.60
C GLU A 254 5.13 3.82 -17.32
N THR A 255 3.95 3.83 -16.72
CA THR A 255 3.66 3.03 -15.52
C THR A 255 3.81 1.54 -15.80
N ARG A 256 3.29 1.05 -16.94
CA ARG A 256 3.46 -0.36 -17.33
C ARG A 256 4.93 -0.74 -17.49
N HIS A 257 5.72 0.12 -18.15
CA HIS A 257 7.15 -0.12 -18.30
C HIS A 257 7.88 -0.15 -16.94
N LEU A 258 7.56 0.79 -16.05
CA LEU A 258 8.08 0.82 -14.69
C LEU A 258 7.76 -0.48 -13.92
N LEU A 259 6.51 -0.94 -13.97
CA LEU A 259 6.07 -2.14 -13.23
C LEU A 259 6.72 -3.42 -13.75
N VAL A 260 6.87 -3.57 -15.07
CA VAL A 260 7.60 -4.70 -15.66
C VAL A 260 9.05 -4.69 -15.20
N HIS A 261 9.72 -3.55 -15.34
CA HIS A 261 11.11 -3.39 -14.93
C HIS A 261 11.31 -3.67 -13.43
N ALA A 262 10.46 -3.09 -12.57
CA ALA A 262 10.54 -3.31 -11.13
C ALA A 262 10.27 -4.77 -10.75
N SER A 263 9.31 -5.43 -11.41
CA SER A 263 9.05 -6.86 -11.22
C SER A 263 10.28 -7.69 -11.60
N GLU A 264 10.91 -7.42 -12.74
CA GLU A 264 12.10 -8.13 -13.18
C GLU A 264 13.31 -7.88 -12.28
N THR A 265 13.51 -6.66 -11.78
CA THR A 265 14.63 -6.32 -10.90
C THR A 265 14.44 -6.90 -9.49
N LEU A 266 13.26 -6.72 -8.88
CA LEU A 266 13.01 -7.09 -7.48
C LEU A 266 12.62 -8.56 -7.28
N ARG A 267 12.06 -9.25 -8.28
CA ARG A 267 11.67 -10.68 -8.16
C ARG A 267 12.74 -11.67 -8.61
N LYS A 268 13.87 -11.23 -9.17
CA LYS A 268 15.03 -12.11 -9.42
C LYS A 268 15.61 -12.68 -8.12
N SER A 269 15.27 -12.07 -6.99
CA SER A 269 15.49 -12.56 -5.64
C SER A 269 14.37 -13.53 -5.22
N HIS A 270 14.71 -14.65 -4.58
CA HIS A 270 13.77 -15.70 -4.16
C HIS A 270 12.42 -15.19 -3.59
N PRO A 271 11.29 -15.88 -3.82
CA PRO A 271 9.94 -15.46 -3.41
C PRO A 271 9.70 -15.32 -1.89
N THR A 272 10.69 -15.65 -1.05
CA THR A 272 10.65 -15.50 0.41
C THR A 272 11.36 -14.23 0.93
N THR A 273 11.95 -13.40 0.04
CA THR A 273 12.67 -12.17 0.43
C THR A 273 11.76 -10.94 0.56
N GLY A 274 12.25 -9.91 1.27
CA GLY A 274 11.58 -8.62 1.36
C GLY A 274 11.37 -7.92 0.00
N GLU A 275 12.23 -8.20 -0.97
CA GLU A 275 12.21 -7.58 -2.31
C GLU A 275 10.98 -8.01 -3.13
N ALA A 276 10.58 -9.28 -3.06
CA ALA A 276 9.35 -9.75 -3.69
C ALA A 276 8.12 -9.00 -3.15
N ARG A 277 8.09 -8.71 -1.84
CA ARG A 277 7.03 -7.91 -1.21
C ARG A 277 7.11 -6.44 -1.59
N GLN A 278 8.31 -5.90 -1.76
CA GLN A 278 8.51 -4.54 -2.27
C GLN A 278 8.00 -4.38 -3.71
N ALA A 279 8.14 -5.41 -4.55
CA ALA A 279 7.54 -5.42 -5.88
C ALA A 279 6.00 -5.35 -5.81
N ILE A 280 5.39 -6.11 -4.88
CA ILE A 280 3.93 -6.05 -4.64
C ILE A 280 3.51 -4.66 -4.15
N VAL A 281 4.27 -4.06 -3.22
CA VAL A 281 4.02 -2.68 -2.75
C VAL A 281 3.94 -1.70 -3.91
N LEU A 282 4.93 -1.73 -4.81
CA LEU A 282 4.98 -0.82 -5.95
C LEU A 282 3.84 -1.10 -6.93
N ASP A 283 3.60 -2.37 -7.25
CA ASP A 283 2.56 -2.78 -8.19
C ASP A 283 1.15 -2.41 -7.70
N VAL A 284 0.81 -2.69 -6.44
CA VAL A 284 -0.47 -2.28 -5.86
C VAL A 284 -0.62 -0.77 -5.86
N LEU A 285 0.41 -0.02 -5.46
CA LEU A 285 0.35 1.45 -5.42
C LEU A 285 0.05 2.05 -6.80
N PHE A 286 0.79 1.64 -7.84
CA PHE A 286 0.61 2.18 -9.18
C PHE A 286 -0.68 1.70 -9.85
N ARG A 287 -1.11 0.46 -9.61
CA ARG A 287 -2.43 0.01 -10.09
C ARG A 287 -3.57 0.75 -9.43
N ARG A 288 -3.45 1.13 -8.15
CA ARG A 288 -4.43 1.97 -7.46
C ARG A 288 -4.47 3.40 -8.02
N LEU A 289 -3.32 3.96 -8.37
CA LEU A 289 -3.23 5.24 -9.11
C LEU A 289 -3.93 5.13 -10.48
N LEU A 290 -3.63 4.07 -11.24
CA LEU A 290 -4.25 3.84 -12.54
C LEU A 290 -5.77 3.67 -12.44
N LEU A 291 -6.26 2.92 -11.44
CA LEU A 291 -7.70 2.82 -11.17
C LEU A 291 -8.33 4.19 -10.90
N SER A 292 -7.67 5.06 -10.13
CA SER A 292 -8.16 6.41 -9.82
C SER A 292 -8.27 7.27 -11.08
N VAL A 293 -7.18 7.36 -11.85
CA VAL A 293 -7.11 8.27 -13.01
C VAL A 293 -7.98 7.80 -14.18
N HIS A 294 -8.13 6.48 -14.37
CA HIS A 294 -8.99 5.93 -15.41
C HIS A 294 -10.46 5.91 -15.04
N ARG A 295 -10.82 6.05 -13.75
CA ARG A 295 -12.21 5.92 -13.27
C ARG A 295 -13.21 6.72 -14.10
N PRO A 296 -13.02 8.03 -14.39
CA PRO A 296 -14.02 8.81 -15.12
C PRO A 296 -14.28 8.29 -16.54
N PHE A 297 -13.25 7.76 -17.20
CA PHE A 297 -13.32 7.26 -18.58
C PHE A 297 -13.77 5.81 -18.67
N ALA A 298 -13.34 4.97 -17.71
CA ALA A 298 -13.69 3.55 -17.65
C ALA A 298 -15.17 3.32 -17.31
N HIS A 299 -15.79 4.25 -16.59
CA HIS A 299 -17.21 4.19 -16.20
C HIS A 299 -18.14 4.96 -17.14
N ASP A 300 -17.65 5.50 -18.26
CA ASP A 300 -18.51 6.00 -19.33
C ASP A 300 -19.41 4.86 -19.85
N GLU A 301 -20.66 5.17 -20.20
CA GLU A 301 -21.62 4.17 -20.68
C GLU A 301 -21.10 3.47 -21.93
N ARG A 302 -20.40 4.20 -22.82
CA ARG A 302 -19.80 3.66 -24.05
C ARG A 302 -18.29 3.49 -23.91
N ALA A 303 -17.77 3.32 -22.68
CA ALA A 303 -16.35 3.19 -22.40
C ALA A 303 -15.63 2.14 -23.28
N PRO A 304 -16.18 0.92 -23.55
CA PRO A 304 -15.52 -0.05 -24.41
C PRO A 304 -15.23 0.44 -25.84
N LEU A 305 -16.08 1.34 -26.35
CA LEU A 305 -15.95 1.90 -27.71
C LEU A 305 -15.19 3.22 -27.71
N ARG A 306 -15.46 4.10 -26.74
CA ARG A 306 -14.94 5.48 -26.69
C ARG A 306 -13.59 5.58 -25.99
N TYR A 307 -13.37 4.80 -24.93
CA TYR A 307 -12.18 4.83 -24.09
C TYR A 307 -11.63 3.42 -23.80
N PRO A 308 -11.34 2.61 -24.83
CA PRO A 308 -10.97 1.20 -24.66
C PRO A 308 -9.75 1.01 -23.75
N LEU A 309 -8.74 1.88 -23.83
CA LEU A 309 -7.57 1.78 -22.97
C LEU A 309 -7.94 1.91 -21.49
N SER A 310 -8.78 2.88 -21.13
CA SER A 310 -9.19 3.09 -19.74
C SER A 310 -10.05 1.94 -19.23
N TYR A 311 -10.96 1.47 -20.08
CA TYR A 311 -11.82 0.34 -19.78
C TYR A 311 -11.01 -0.92 -19.44
N TRP A 312 -10.07 -1.31 -20.30
CA TRP A 312 -9.26 -2.51 -20.09
C TRP A 312 -8.19 -2.34 -19.01
N THR A 313 -7.59 -1.15 -18.89
CA THR A 313 -6.58 -0.89 -17.84
C THR A 313 -7.20 -0.94 -16.46
N SER A 314 -8.41 -0.39 -16.28
CA SER A 314 -9.13 -0.46 -15.00
C SER A 314 -9.46 -1.91 -14.64
N LEU A 315 -9.94 -2.72 -15.59
CA LEU A 315 -10.21 -4.14 -15.37
C LEU A 315 -8.93 -4.92 -15.01
N ASP A 316 -7.86 -4.75 -15.79
CA ASP A 316 -6.56 -5.40 -15.56
C ASP A 316 -5.96 -5.04 -14.20
N CYS A 317 -6.02 -3.75 -13.81
CA CYS A 317 -5.53 -3.30 -12.51
C CYS A 317 -6.30 -3.92 -11.36
N ALA A 318 -7.64 -3.95 -11.45
CA ALA A 318 -8.48 -4.56 -10.42
C ALA A 318 -8.22 -6.06 -10.30
N LEU A 319 -8.16 -6.79 -11.41
CA LEU A 319 -7.86 -8.22 -11.41
C LEU A 319 -6.48 -8.50 -10.81
N ALA A 320 -5.43 -7.78 -11.24
CA ALA A 320 -4.08 -7.98 -10.74
C ALA A 320 -3.95 -7.74 -9.22
N ILE A 321 -4.66 -6.73 -8.69
CA ILE A 321 -4.70 -6.48 -7.23
C ILE A 321 -5.34 -7.68 -6.49
N LEU A 322 -6.43 -8.25 -7.00
CA LEU A 322 -7.05 -9.43 -6.38
C LEU A 322 -6.22 -10.70 -6.55
N VAL A 323 -5.44 -10.82 -7.64
CA VAL A 323 -4.46 -11.91 -7.79
C VAL A 323 -3.42 -11.84 -6.68
N HIS A 324 -2.87 -10.65 -6.38
CA HIS A 324 -1.97 -10.48 -5.23
C HIS A 324 -2.65 -10.87 -3.92
N GLN A 325 -3.92 -10.50 -3.72
CA GLN A 325 -4.67 -10.94 -2.54
C GLN A 325 -4.70 -12.46 -2.43
N ARG A 326 -5.13 -13.15 -3.50
CA ARG A 326 -5.20 -14.61 -3.52
C ARG A 326 -3.83 -15.24 -3.26
N ASP A 327 -2.79 -14.78 -3.94
CA ASP A 327 -1.44 -15.35 -3.85
C ASP A 327 -0.84 -15.15 -2.45
N LEU A 328 -1.07 -13.99 -1.82
CA LEU A 328 -0.61 -13.71 -0.47
C LEU A 328 -1.33 -14.59 0.58
N TRP A 329 -2.62 -14.86 0.41
CA TRP A 329 -3.38 -15.74 1.32
C TRP A 329 -3.17 -17.23 1.07
N GLY A 330 -2.87 -17.60 -0.17
CA GLY A 330 -2.56 -18.95 -0.64
C GLY A 330 -1.09 -19.35 -0.50
N ALA A 331 -0.24 -18.51 0.10
CA ALA A 331 1.17 -18.79 0.31
C ALA A 331 1.40 -20.11 1.09
N PRO A 332 2.50 -20.85 0.82
CA PRO A 332 2.82 -22.10 1.50
C PRO A 332 2.80 -21.97 3.03
N ALA A 333 2.45 -23.04 3.75
CA ALA A 333 2.21 -23.04 5.19
C ALA A 333 3.30 -22.31 6.00
N ASP A 334 4.58 -22.53 5.65
CA ASP A 334 5.75 -21.95 6.34
C ASP A 334 5.82 -20.42 6.24
N ASN A 335 5.27 -19.82 5.17
CA ASN A 335 5.28 -18.36 4.94
C ASN A 335 3.89 -17.73 5.07
N SER A 336 2.84 -18.54 5.16
CA SER A 336 1.44 -18.09 5.15
C SER A 336 1.12 -17.03 6.23
N PRO A 337 1.62 -17.12 7.48
CA PRO A 337 1.23 -16.15 8.49
C PRO A 337 1.83 -14.76 8.27
N VAL A 338 3.09 -14.72 7.83
CA VAL A 338 3.81 -13.48 7.49
C VAL A 338 3.18 -12.87 6.23
N SER A 339 2.89 -13.70 5.23
CA SER A 339 2.24 -13.28 3.99
C SER A 339 0.84 -12.70 4.23
N ARG A 340 0.00 -13.38 5.01
CA ARG A 340 -1.33 -12.86 5.41
C ARG A 340 -1.22 -11.56 6.21
N SER A 341 -0.28 -11.49 7.16
CA SER A 341 -0.07 -10.26 7.95
C SER A 341 0.33 -9.09 7.06
N PHE A 342 1.25 -9.31 6.11
CA PHE A 342 1.66 -8.34 5.13
C PHE A 342 0.50 -7.89 4.24
N ALA A 343 -0.34 -8.83 3.80
CA ALA A 343 -1.46 -8.55 2.93
C ALA A 343 -2.51 -7.61 3.57
N ARG A 344 -2.64 -7.62 4.91
CA ARG A 344 -3.53 -6.69 5.64
C ARG A 344 -3.21 -5.21 5.44
N LEU A 345 -1.99 -4.88 5.00
CA LEU A 345 -1.66 -3.50 4.64
C LEU A 345 -2.56 -2.97 3.52
N PHE A 346 -3.09 -3.83 2.66
CA PHE A 346 -3.76 -3.50 1.40
C PHE A 346 -5.28 -3.71 1.42
N TRP A 347 -5.92 -3.86 2.58
CA TRP A 347 -7.37 -4.06 2.67
C TRP A 347 -8.22 -3.05 1.87
N PRO A 348 -7.95 -1.73 1.96
CA PRO A 348 -8.68 -0.76 1.15
C PRO A 348 -8.46 -0.98 -0.36
N ASP A 349 -7.25 -1.40 -0.73
CA ASP A 349 -6.88 -1.64 -2.13
C ASP A 349 -7.62 -2.85 -2.70
N PHE A 350 -7.72 -3.94 -1.92
CA PHE A 350 -8.50 -5.12 -2.27
C PHE A 350 -10.00 -4.82 -2.37
N LEU A 351 -10.55 -4.01 -1.45
CA LEU A 351 -11.96 -3.62 -1.53
C LEU A 351 -12.24 -2.82 -2.81
N VAL A 352 -11.42 -1.81 -3.13
CA VAL A 352 -11.64 -1.02 -4.36
C VAL A 352 -11.51 -1.88 -5.61
N ALA A 353 -10.55 -2.82 -5.64
CA ALA A 353 -10.41 -3.77 -6.74
C ALA A 353 -11.64 -4.69 -6.87
N ALA A 354 -12.14 -5.25 -5.77
CA ALA A 354 -13.33 -6.10 -5.76
C ALA A 354 -14.58 -5.34 -6.24
N LEU A 355 -14.78 -4.10 -5.79
CA LEU A 355 -15.89 -3.25 -6.23
C LEU A 355 -15.76 -2.88 -7.70
N THR A 356 -14.54 -2.60 -8.17
CA THR A 356 -14.29 -2.35 -9.58
C THR A 356 -14.69 -3.58 -10.40
N LEU A 357 -14.21 -4.78 -10.07
CA LEU A 357 -14.62 -6.00 -10.80
C LEU A 357 -16.13 -6.25 -10.72
N SER A 358 -16.76 -5.96 -9.59
CA SER A 358 -18.20 -6.10 -9.40
C SER A 358 -18.97 -5.26 -10.42
N VAL A 359 -18.56 -4.01 -10.66
CA VAL A 359 -19.19 -3.14 -11.67
C VAL A 359 -19.07 -3.74 -13.07
N TYR A 360 -17.92 -4.30 -13.45
CA TYR A 360 -17.76 -4.92 -14.78
C TYR A 360 -18.58 -6.19 -14.92
N LEU A 361 -18.64 -7.02 -13.87
CA LEU A 361 -19.37 -8.27 -13.88
C LEU A 361 -20.88 -8.06 -13.91
N LEU A 362 -21.40 -7.05 -13.21
CA LEU A 362 -22.82 -6.71 -13.13
C LEU A 362 -23.34 -5.94 -14.36
N ARG A 363 -22.46 -5.36 -15.18
CA ARG A 363 -22.85 -4.66 -16.41
C ARG A 363 -23.15 -5.63 -17.55
N ALA A 364 -24.25 -5.34 -18.24
CA ALA A 364 -24.75 -6.18 -19.32
C ALA A 364 -23.93 -6.08 -20.62
N ASP A 365 -23.37 -4.90 -20.84
CA ASP A 365 -22.69 -4.48 -22.06
C ASP A 365 -21.17 -4.72 -22.02
N THR A 366 -20.68 -5.41 -20.99
CA THR A 366 -19.26 -5.70 -20.78
C THR A 366 -18.78 -6.77 -21.77
N PRO A 367 -17.95 -6.43 -22.78
CA PRO A 367 -17.55 -7.36 -23.84
C PRO A 367 -16.38 -8.24 -23.36
N LEU A 368 -16.61 -9.05 -22.33
CA LEU A 368 -15.58 -9.91 -21.73
C LEU A 368 -15.29 -11.14 -22.57
N ASP A 369 -16.35 -11.74 -23.14
CA ASP A 369 -16.25 -13.00 -23.85
C ASP A 369 -16.65 -12.80 -25.32
N PRO A 370 -15.87 -13.36 -26.27
CA PRO A 370 -16.27 -13.35 -27.68
C PRO A 370 -17.54 -14.19 -27.88
N PRO A 371 -18.32 -13.93 -28.94
CA PRO A 371 -19.47 -14.75 -29.25
C PRO A 371 -19.07 -16.24 -29.38
N PRO A 372 -19.95 -17.18 -28.99
CA PRO A 372 -19.65 -18.62 -28.89
C PRO A 372 -19.11 -19.27 -30.17
N SER A 373 -19.20 -18.59 -31.31
CA SER A 373 -18.65 -18.99 -32.61
C SER A 373 -17.12 -18.96 -32.72
N SER A 374 -16.38 -18.44 -31.74
CA SER A 374 -14.94 -18.13 -31.91
C SER A 374 -13.94 -19.25 -31.58
N GLY A 375 -14.35 -20.42 -31.09
CA GLY A 375 -13.49 -21.62 -31.05
C GLY A 375 -12.21 -21.56 -30.20
N TYR A 376 -12.00 -20.52 -29.39
CA TYR A 376 -10.83 -20.40 -28.49
C TYR A 376 -11.09 -21.16 -27.18
N GLY A 377 -10.34 -22.26 -26.94
CA GLY A 377 -10.47 -23.15 -25.79
C GLY A 377 -9.81 -22.67 -24.48
N GLY A 378 -9.88 -21.38 -24.18
CA GLY A 378 -9.44 -20.82 -22.88
C GLY A 378 -10.60 -20.70 -21.89
N MET A 379 -10.29 -20.56 -20.60
CA MET A 379 -11.33 -20.18 -19.61
C MET A 379 -11.89 -18.80 -20.00
N PRO A 380 -13.22 -18.62 -20.06
CA PRO A 380 -13.83 -17.33 -20.38
C PRO A 380 -13.31 -16.22 -19.45
N ALA A 381 -13.12 -15.01 -19.96
CA ALA A 381 -12.63 -13.89 -19.16
C ALA A 381 -13.60 -13.61 -18.00
N ARG A 382 -14.91 -13.71 -18.23
CA ARG A 382 -15.93 -13.55 -17.18
C ARG A 382 -15.78 -14.58 -16.06
N ALA A 383 -15.52 -15.85 -16.39
CA ALA A 383 -15.32 -16.89 -15.39
C ALA A 383 -14.09 -16.61 -14.51
N THR A 384 -12.98 -16.18 -15.12
CA THR A 384 -11.76 -15.79 -14.39
C THR A 384 -12.01 -14.65 -13.40
N LEU A 385 -12.79 -13.63 -13.80
CA LEU A 385 -13.14 -12.52 -12.94
C LEU A 385 -14.08 -12.93 -11.80
N GLN A 386 -15.07 -13.79 -12.08
CA GLN A 386 -15.96 -14.35 -11.06
C GLN A 386 -15.17 -15.17 -10.03
N ASP A 387 -14.22 -15.99 -10.46
CA ASP A 387 -13.39 -16.79 -9.57
C ASP A 387 -12.47 -15.91 -8.70
N ALA A 388 -11.92 -14.83 -9.26
CA ALA A 388 -11.18 -13.84 -8.49
C ALA A 388 -12.06 -13.17 -7.41
N LEU A 389 -13.32 -12.83 -7.75
CA LEU A 389 -14.26 -12.21 -6.81
C LEU A 389 -14.72 -13.20 -5.72
N ARG A 390 -14.96 -14.47 -6.06
CA ARG A 390 -15.25 -15.55 -5.11
C ARG A 390 -14.09 -15.75 -4.14
N SER A 391 -12.86 -15.85 -4.66
CA SER A 391 -11.66 -15.96 -3.82
C SER A 391 -11.53 -14.74 -2.89
N CYS A 392 -11.85 -13.54 -3.37
CA CYS A 392 -11.85 -12.33 -2.55
C CYS A 392 -12.90 -12.43 -1.42
N ARG A 393 -14.15 -12.77 -1.74
CA ARG A 393 -15.24 -12.99 -0.77
C ARG A 393 -14.81 -13.97 0.32
N ASP A 394 -14.27 -15.13 -0.05
CA ASP A 394 -13.89 -16.18 0.89
C ASP A 394 -12.81 -15.68 1.86
N ILE A 395 -11.86 -14.87 1.37
CA ILE A 395 -10.84 -14.22 2.21
C ILE A 395 -11.47 -13.21 3.17
N TRP A 396 -12.41 -12.37 2.70
CA TRP A 396 -13.13 -11.42 3.55
C TRP A 396 -13.99 -12.14 4.61
N GLN A 397 -14.55 -13.31 4.30
CA GLN A 397 -15.32 -14.12 5.24
C GLN A 397 -14.50 -14.53 6.46
N LEU A 398 -13.21 -14.85 6.26
CA LEU A 398 -12.29 -15.22 7.34
C LEU A 398 -11.98 -14.06 8.30
N GLU A 399 -12.15 -12.82 7.84
CA GLU A 399 -11.72 -11.61 8.54
C GLU A 399 -12.91 -10.70 8.93
N LYS A 400 -14.14 -11.13 8.64
CA LYS A 400 -15.38 -10.36 8.84
C LYS A 400 -15.62 -9.93 10.28
N ASP A 401 -15.17 -10.72 11.26
CA ASP A 401 -15.42 -10.50 12.69
C ASP A 401 -14.37 -9.58 13.35
N ARG A 402 -13.43 -9.02 12.58
CA ARG A 402 -12.39 -8.12 13.11
C ARG A 402 -12.92 -6.77 13.58
N ASN A 403 -13.81 -6.18 12.78
CA ASN A 403 -14.47 -4.92 13.02
C ASN A 403 -15.62 -4.74 12.03
N ILE A 404 -16.47 -3.75 12.32
CA ILE A 404 -17.69 -3.43 11.58
C ILE A 404 -17.41 -3.24 10.08
N CYS A 405 -16.33 -2.55 9.71
CA CYS A 405 -16.02 -2.30 8.30
C CYS A 405 -15.61 -3.56 7.53
N HIS A 406 -14.93 -4.52 8.17
CA HIS A 406 -14.67 -5.82 7.54
C HIS A 406 -15.98 -6.61 7.37
N SER A 407 -16.87 -6.57 8.35
CA SER A 407 -18.20 -7.19 8.23
C SER A 407 -18.98 -6.60 7.06
N HIS A 408 -18.97 -5.26 6.91
CA HIS A 408 -19.65 -4.58 5.82
C HIS A 408 -19.03 -4.89 4.45
N ALA A 409 -17.70 -4.87 4.35
CA ALA A 409 -16.99 -5.23 3.12
C ALA A 409 -17.30 -6.67 2.70
N PHE A 410 -17.32 -7.61 3.66
CA PHE A 410 -17.73 -8.99 3.39
C PHE A 410 -19.17 -9.06 2.87
N ILE A 411 -20.15 -8.45 3.56
CA ILE A 411 -21.56 -8.47 3.16
C ILE A 411 -21.75 -7.90 1.74
N LEU A 412 -21.06 -6.80 1.43
CA LEU A 412 -21.13 -6.15 0.12
C LEU A 412 -20.64 -7.08 -0.99
N ILE A 413 -19.47 -7.70 -0.82
CA ILE A 413 -18.89 -8.60 -1.82
C ILE A 413 -19.72 -9.89 -1.92
N ASP A 414 -20.17 -10.44 -0.78
CA ASP A 414 -20.97 -11.67 -0.71
C ASP A 414 -22.32 -11.53 -1.43
N ARG A 415 -22.99 -10.37 -1.29
CA ARG A 415 -24.23 -10.07 -2.04
C ARG A 415 -24.00 -10.03 -3.54
N VAL A 416 -22.92 -9.39 -4.00
CA VAL A 416 -22.59 -9.35 -5.43
C VAL A 416 -22.31 -10.75 -5.96
N VAL A 417 -21.50 -11.54 -5.25
CA VAL A 417 -21.17 -12.91 -5.67
C VAL A 417 -22.42 -13.78 -5.69
N SER A 418 -23.28 -13.69 -4.67
CA SER A 418 -24.55 -14.44 -4.62
C SER A 418 -25.47 -14.08 -5.77
N ALA A 419 -25.61 -12.78 -6.08
CA ALA A 419 -26.41 -12.34 -7.24
C ALA A 419 -25.85 -12.90 -8.56
N LEU A 420 -24.53 -12.88 -8.75
CA LEU A 420 -23.88 -13.47 -9.92
C LEU A 420 -24.08 -14.99 -10.03
N GLU A 421 -24.15 -15.69 -8.90
CA GLU A 421 -24.39 -17.14 -8.85
C GLU A 421 -25.85 -17.50 -9.12
N GLU A 422 -26.80 -16.71 -8.63
CA GLU A 422 -28.24 -16.90 -8.86
C GLU A 422 -28.65 -16.70 -10.32
N MET A 423 -27.98 -15.79 -11.05
CA MET A 423 -28.29 -15.55 -12.45
C MET A 423 -27.85 -16.74 -13.35
N GLY A 424 -26.76 -17.43 -12.99
CA GLY A 424 -26.19 -18.56 -13.76
C GLY A 424 -24.98 -18.17 -14.64
N PRO A 425 -24.18 -19.14 -15.12
CA PRO A 425 -22.93 -18.87 -15.84
C PRO A 425 -23.14 -18.23 -17.23
N ASP A 426 -24.30 -18.46 -17.86
CA ASP A 426 -24.63 -17.99 -19.21
C ASP A 426 -25.51 -16.72 -19.21
N SER A 427 -25.99 -16.29 -18.05
CA SER A 427 -26.81 -15.10 -17.92
C SER A 427 -25.95 -13.86 -17.74
N ILE A 428 -26.18 -12.86 -18.57
CA ILE A 428 -25.55 -11.55 -18.42
C ILE A 428 -26.44 -10.73 -17.48
N PRO A 429 -25.95 -10.25 -16.32
CA PRO A 429 -26.71 -9.33 -15.49
C PRO A 429 -27.11 -8.10 -16.28
N ALA A 430 -28.42 -7.88 -16.39
CA ALA A 430 -29.01 -6.81 -17.17
C ALA A 430 -29.18 -5.52 -16.34
N LEU A 431 -28.24 -5.22 -15.44
CA LEU A 431 -28.35 -4.04 -14.59
C LEU A 431 -27.77 -2.82 -15.33
N ASN A 432 -28.59 -1.77 -15.44
CA ASN A 432 -28.11 -0.46 -15.87
C ASN A 432 -27.28 0.18 -14.75
N ARG A 433 -26.56 1.26 -15.07
CA ARG A 433 -25.66 1.94 -14.11
C ARG A 433 -26.36 2.34 -12.80
N ALA A 434 -27.58 2.86 -12.88
CA ALA A 434 -28.34 3.28 -11.69
C ALA A 434 -28.74 2.07 -10.84
N GLU A 435 -28.97 0.91 -11.44
CA GLU A 435 -29.25 -0.33 -10.74
C GLU A 435 -27.99 -0.93 -10.10
N VAL A 436 -26.81 -0.80 -10.72
CA VAL A 436 -25.53 -1.20 -10.11
C VAL A 436 -25.18 -0.29 -8.93
N GLU A 437 -25.32 1.03 -9.10
CA GLU A 437 -25.14 2.01 -8.01
C GLU A 437 -26.17 1.75 -6.89
N SER A 438 -27.43 1.46 -7.23
CA SER A 438 -28.47 1.05 -6.28
C SER A 438 -28.17 -0.29 -5.59
N VAL A 439 -27.57 -1.29 -6.24
CA VAL A 439 -27.17 -2.56 -5.59
C VAL A 439 -26.02 -2.31 -4.61
N ILE A 440 -25.07 -1.46 -4.97
CA ILE A 440 -23.96 -1.05 -4.09
C ILE A 440 -24.51 -0.21 -2.92
N ASP A 441 -25.47 0.68 -3.14
CA ASP A 441 -26.11 1.51 -2.11
C ASP A 441 -27.11 0.72 -1.25
N ALA A 442 -27.83 -0.25 -1.79
CA ALA A 442 -28.70 -1.19 -1.07
C ALA A 442 -27.88 -2.15 -0.19
N ALA A 443 -26.70 -2.55 -0.67
CA ALA A 443 -25.70 -3.23 0.13
C ALA A 443 -25.14 -2.34 1.26
N SER A 444 -25.16 -1.02 1.08
CA SER A 444 -24.73 -0.02 2.07
C SER A 444 -25.84 0.42 3.03
N THR A 445 -27.13 0.26 2.68
CA THR A 445 -28.30 0.78 3.44
C THR A 445 -29.06 -0.27 4.24
N GLY A 446 -28.80 -1.57 4.05
CA GLY A 446 -29.24 -2.63 4.98
C GLY A 446 -28.47 -2.66 6.31
N VAL A 447 -27.91 -1.52 6.71
CA VAL A 447 -26.77 -1.35 7.64
C VAL A 447 -27.02 -0.14 8.57
N HIS A 448 -28.28 0.21 8.80
CA HIS A 448 -28.68 1.13 9.89
C HIS A 448 -29.28 0.39 11.06
#